data_AF-A0A9D6TFL3-F1
#
_entry.id   AF-A0A9D6TFL3-F1
#
_cell.length_a   1.000
_cell.length_b   1.000
_cell.length_c   1.000
_cell.angle_alpha   90.00
_cell.angle_beta   90.00
_cell.angle_gamma   90.00
#
_symmetry.space_group_name_H-M   'P 1'
#
loop_
_entity.id
_entity.type
_entity.pdbx_description
1 polymer ?
#
loop_
_entity_poly.entity_id
_entity_poly.type
_entity_poly.pdbx_seq_one_letter_code
_entity_poly.pdbx_strand_id
1 'polypeptide(L)'
;MLSDARIQAALTALSAATGSFRAALATAVEQVQRHVAAHSPHDGHALRLGAELGAFAAERINVDRFAQVFAETRSVEPVLIEAVERALQTLEELSALGAELFVANVPPAGCLRDTVARALEQIGRVFAATRVVELAKSQPGPDPERLRSLDALPFRSWNKAQRLLAPPLVVHVDGADLYVGGLAEFLDGGQKFVLVVRGECPPAALVRLITPDVLVAQSTDSECLRRLAACNGPAVAALVPEGTAQFIHDPRGGQQLWQRLAVSSLPQTRPLKALGGFSAAQQAAELDQLRALAAAPAADQPAATAAAAAPAGPEAVERLANWLINQAGIE
;
A
#
# COMPACT_ATOMS: atom_id res chain seq x y z
N MET A 1 -22.77 2.90 3.28
CA MET A 1 -21.37 3.33 3.43
C MET A 1 -20.82 3.99 2.18
N LEU A 2 -21.03 3.39 0.99
CA LEU A 2 -20.80 4.02 -0.33
C LEU A 2 -21.68 5.26 -0.62
N SER A 3 -22.41 5.77 0.37
CA SER A 3 -23.40 6.84 0.24
C SER A 3 -22.82 8.22 0.59
N ASP A 4 -21.64 8.29 1.21
CA ASP A 4 -20.95 9.57 1.40
C ASP A 4 -20.40 10.04 0.05
N ALA A 5 -20.87 11.20 -0.41
CA ALA A 5 -20.46 11.81 -1.67
C ALA A 5 -18.93 12.00 -1.76
N ARG A 6 -18.25 12.22 -0.63
CA ARG A 6 -16.79 12.35 -0.58
C ARG A 6 -16.07 11.03 -0.86
N ILE A 7 -16.63 9.92 -0.39
CA ILE A 7 -16.10 8.57 -0.69
C ILE A 7 -16.27 8.29 -2.19
N GLN A 8 -17.44 8.60 -2.76
CA GLN A 8 -17.67 8.44 -4.19
C GLN A 8 -16.75 9.32 -5.04
N ALA A 9 -16.54 10.57 -4.63
CA ALA A 9 -15.59 11.46 -5.28
C ALA A 9 -14.16 10.90 -5.23
N ALA A 10 -13.74 10.35 -4.09
CA ALA A 10 -12.43 9.72 -3.94
C ALA A 10 -12.25 8.47 -4.81
N LEU A 11 -13.22 7.56 -4.80
CA LEU A 11 -13.20 6.36 -5.65
C LEU A 11 -13.21 6.72 -7.14
N THR A 12 -13.97 7.76 -7.51
CA THR A 12 -14.03 8.25 -8.90
C THR A 12 -12.69 8.84 -9.32
N ALA A 13 -12.10 9.71 -8.51
CA ALA A 13 -10.79 10.31 -8.76
C ALA A 13 -9.68 9.26 -8.91
N LEU A 14 -9.82 8.13 -8.23
CA LEU A 14 -8.84 7.04 -8.20
C LEU A 14 -9.25 5.80 -9.00
N SER A 15 -10.24 5.95 -9.88
CA SER A 15 -10.78 4.88 -10.72
C SER A 15 -9.73 4.23 -11.63
N ALA A 16 -8.78 5.00 -12.16
CA ALA A 16 -7.70 4.46 -13.00
C ALA A 16 -6.78 3.51 -12.21
N ALA A 17 -6.37 3.90 -11.00
CA ALA A 17 -5.48 3.09 -10.16
C ALA A 17 -6.20 1.84 -9.62
N THR A 18 -7.43 1.99 -9.14
CA THR A 18 -8.26 0.86 -8.70
C THR A 18 -8.59 -0.08 -9.87
N GLY A 19 -8.85 0.46 -11.06
CA GLY A 19 -9.09 -0.31 -12.28
C GLY A 19 -7.89 -1.12 -12.72
N SER A 20 -6.67 -0.57 -12.63
CA SER A 20 -5.43 -1.29 -12.93
C SER A 20 -5.23 -2.50 -12.00
N PHE A 21 -5.45 -2.31 -10.69
CA PHE A 21 -5.37 -3.42 -9.73
C PHE A 21 -6.45 -4.48 -10.00
N ARG A 22 -7.70 -4.08 -10.26
CA ARG A 22 -8.78 -5.02 -10.59
C ARG A 22 -8.50 -5.82 -11.85
N ALA A 23 -7.95 -5.18 -12.89
CA ALA A 23 -7.57 -5.88 -14.12
C ALA A 23 -6.48 -6.93 -13.86
N ALA A 24 -5.49 -6.60 -13.01
CA ALA A 24 -4.46 -7.55 -12.60
C ALA A 24 -5.06 -8.72 -11.79
N LEU A 25 -5.98 -8.45 -10.86
CA LEU A 25 -6.68 -9.47 -10.09
C LEU A 25 -7.52 -10.39 -10.98
N ALA A 26 -8.31 -9.84 -11.91
CA ALA A 26 -9.10 -10.63 -12.86
C ALA A 26 -8.22 -11.52 -13.73
N THR A 27 -7.10 -10.98 -14.24
CA THR A 27 -6.12 -11.75 -15.01
C THR A 27 -5.54 -12.90 -14.17
N ALA A 28 -5.24 -12.66 -12.90
CA ALA A 28 -4.77 -13.69 -11.98
C ALA A 28 -5.82 -14.79 -11.77
N VAL A 29 -7.08 -14.43 -11.50
CA VAL A 29 -8.19 -15.39 -11.38
C VAL A 29 -8.28 -16.28 -12.62
N GLU A 30 -8.33 -15.69 -13.81
CA GLU A 30 -8.43 -16.46 -15.06
C GLU A 30 -7.24 -17.39 -15.30
N GLN A 31 -6.03 -16.95 -14.95
CA GLN A 31 -4.82 -17.77 -15.08
C GLN A 31 -4.84 -18.95 -14.12
N VAL A 32 -5.28 -18.75 -12.88
CA VAL A 32 -5.37 -19.81 -11.87
C VAL A 32 -6.51 -20.79 -12.21
N GLN A 33 -7.67 -20.31 -12.65
CA GLN A 33 -8.77 -21.16 -13.14
C GLN A 33 -8.31 -22.08 -14.28
N ARG A 34 -7.62 -21.53 -15.27
CA ARG A 34 -7.03 -22.32 -16.36
C ARG A 34 -6.03 -23.35 -15.86
N HIS A 35 -5.25 -23.01 -14.83
CA HIS A 35 -4.30 -23.93 -14.23
C HIS A 35 -5.00 -25.08 -13.49
N VAL A 36 -6.03 -24.80 -12.68
CA VAL A 36 -6.83 -25.82 -11.98
C VAL A 36 -7.50 -26.75 -12.99
N ALA A 37 -8.17 -26.20 -14.01
CA ALA A 37 -8.85 -27.00 -15.04
C ALA A 37 -7.90 -27.93 -15.82
N ALA A 38 -6.64 -27.52 -16.04
CA ALA A 38 -5.65 -28.34 -16.70
C ALA A 38 -5.14 -29.52 -15.86
N HIS A 39 -5.28 -29.47 -14.53
CA HIS A 39 -4.81 -30.48 -13.59
C HIS A 39 -5.95 -31.25 -12.90
N SER A 40 -7.21 -30.99 -13.29
CA SER A 40 -8.36 -31.77 -12.83
C SER A 40 -8.26 -33.21 -13.36
N PRO A 41 -8.39 -34.23 -12.49
CA PRO A 41 -7.86 -35.56 -12.75
C PRO A 41 -8.57 -36.37 -13.82
N HIS A 42 -9.74 -35.97 -14.35
CA HIS A 42 -10.58 -36.86 -15.16
C HIS A 42 -10.93 -36.35 -16.58
N ASP A 43 -11.19 -35.06 -16.80
CA ASP A 43 -11.71 -34.62 -18.10
C ASP A 43 -10.66 -34.03 -19.05
N GLY A 44 -9.70 -33.25 -18.55
CA GLY A 44 -8.80 -32.47 -19.41
C GLY A 44 -7.72 -33.30 -20.14
N HIS A 45 -7.19 -34.34 -19.48
CA HIS A 45 -6.10 -35.14 -20.02
C HIS A 45 -6.57 -36.09 -21.13
N ALA A 46 -7.70 -36.77 -20.93
CA ALA A 46 -8.31 -37.62 -21.95
C ALA A 46 -8.80 -36.79 -23.15
N LEU A 47 -9.45 -35.64 -22.94
CA LEU A 47 -9.86 -34.76 -24.04
C LEU A 47 -8.68 -34.21 -24.85
N ARG A 48 -7.59 -33.79 -24.19
CA ARG A 48 -6.38 -33.28 -24.87
C ARG A 48 -5.66 -34.39 -25.63
N LEU A 49 -5.49 -35.58 -25.04
CA LEU A 49 -4.94 -36.75 -25.72
C LEU A 49 -5.80 -37.17 -26.92
N GLY A 50 -7.13 -37.17 -26.78
CA GLY A 50 -8.04 -37.45 -27.89
C GLY A 50 -7.89 -36.47 -29.05
N ALA A 51 -7.70 -35.18 -28.76
CA ALA A 51 -7.45 -34.16 -29.77
C ALA A 51 -6.07 -34.30 -30.45
N GLU A 52 -5.02 -34.62 -29.70
CA GLU A 52 -3.66 -34.81 -30.22
C GLU A 52 -3.50 -36.09 -31.05
N LEU A 53 -4.23 -37.15 -30.70
CA LEU A 53 -4.22 -38.42 -31.42
C LEU A 53 -5.04 -38.38 -32.73
N GLY A 54 -5.91 -37.36 -32.89
CA GLY A 54 -6.69 -37.10 -34.10
C GLY A 54 -7.76 -38.17 -34.42
N ALA A 55 -8.50 -37.95 -35.52
CA ALA A 55 -9.62 -38.80 -35.91
C ALA A 55 -9.24 -40.27 -36.16
N PHE A 56 -7.99 -40.54 -36.52
CA PHE A 56 -7.48 -41.89 -36.79
C PHE A 56 -7.42 -42.78 -35.52
N ALA A 57 -7.18 -42.18 -34.36
CA ALA A 57 -7.05 -42.90 -33.10
C ALA A 57 -8.38 -43.14 -32.37
N ALA A 58 -9.40 -42.32 -32.65
CA ALA A 58 -10.68 -42.32 -31.95
C ALA A 58 -11.41 -43.68 -32.00
N GLU A 59 -11.21 -44.47 -33.06
CA GLU A 59 -11.84 -45.79 -33.23
C GLU A 59 -10.95 -46.96 -32.78
N ARG A 60 -9.66 -46.73 -32.51
CA ARG A 60 -8.66 -47.80 -32.27
C ARG A 60 -8.02 -47.74 -30.90
N ILE A 61 -8.05 -46.59 -30.24
CA ILE A 61 -7.43 -46.37 -28.94
C ILE A 61 -8.53 -45.92 -27.99
N ASN A 62 -8.71 -46.68 -26.90
CA ASN A 62 -9.52 -46.22 -25.79
C ASN A 62 -8.73 -45.11 -25.07
N VAL A 63 -9.10 -43.85 -25.33
CA VAL A 63 -8.38 -42.66 -24.86
C VAL A 63 -8.33 -42.61 -23.33
N ASP A 64 -9.38 -43.05 -22.64
CA ASP A 64 -9.42 -43.10 -21.18
C ASP A 64 -8.41 -44.10 -20.61
N ARG A 65 -8.36 -45.32 -21.17
CA ARG A 65 -7.34 -46.32 -20.80
C ARG A 65 -5.93 -45.89 -21.19
N PHE A 66 -5.77 -45.20 -22.31
CA PHE A 66 -4.47 -44.71 -22.75
C PHE A 66 -3.96 -43.58 -21.85
N ALA A 67 -4.85 -42.67 -21.44
CA ALA A 67 -4.56 -41.63 -20.47
C ALA A 67 -4.11 -42.21 -19.12
N GLN A 68 -4.67 -43.35 -18.68
CA GLN A 68 -4.27 -44.04 -17.45
C GLN A 68 -2.81 -44.54 -17.48
N VAL A 69 -2.26 -44.89 -18.65
CA VAL A 69 -0.85 -45.34 -18.79
C VAL A 69 0.14 -44.21 -18.52
N PHE A 70 -0.22 -42.96 -18.81
CA PHE A 70 0.62 -41.78 -18.56
C PHE A 70 0.27 -41.06 -17.26
N ALA A 71 -0.83 -41.45 -16.60
CA ALA A 71 -1.24 -40.90 -15.30
C ALA A 71 -0.20 -41.18 -14.20
N GLU A 72 0.57 -42.26 -14.33
CA GLU A 72 1.64 -42.61 -13.39
C GLU A 72 2.82 -41.62 -13.39
N THR A 73 3.02 -40.84 -14.47
CA THR A 73 4.22 -39.99 -14.64
C THR A 73 4.06 -38.55 -14.14
N ARG A 74 2.85 -38.10 -13.79
CA ARG A 74 2.59 -36.77 -13.19
C ARG A 74 1.44 -36.82 -12.19
N SER A 75 1.61 -37.57 -11.11
CA SER A 75 0.76 -37.38 -9.93
C SER A 75 1.16 -36.04 -9.29
N VAL A 76 0.39 -34.97 -9.57
CA VAL A 76 0.49 -33.75 -8.77
C VAL A 76 0.00 -34.12 -7.38
N GLU A 77 0.81 -33.84 -6.36
CA GLU A 77 0.45 -34.15 -4.97
C GLU A 77 -0.90 -33.50 -4.62
N PRO A 78 -1.88 -34.25 -4.06
CA PRO A 78 -3.20 -33.73 -3.74
C PRO A 78 -3.18 -32.45 -2.89
N VAL A 79 -2.16 -32.30 -2.03
CA VAL A 79 -1.95 -31.13 -1.19
C VAL A 79 -1.66 -29.86 -2.01
N LEU A 80 -0.97 -29.98 -3.14
CA LEU A 80 -0.72 -28.86 -4.06
C LEU A 80 -2.00 -28.44 -4.77
N ILE A 81 -2.83 -29.40 -5.20
CA ILE A 81 -4.12 -29.13 -5.84
C ILE A 81 -5.02 -28.36 -4.87
N GLU A 82 -5.16 -28.87 -3.63
CA GLU A 82 -5.98 -28.22 -2.59
C GLU A 82 -5.49 -26.79 -2.27
N ALA A 83 -4.17 -26.58 -2.22
CA ALA A 83 -3.60 -25.27 -1.97
C ALA A 83 -3.89 -24.27 -3.11
N VAL A 84 -3.81 -24.73 -4.36
CA VAL A 84 -4.14 -23.91 -5.55
C VAL A 84 -5.63 -23.60 -5.60
N GLU A 85 -6.50 -24.56 -5.29
CA GLU A 85 -7.96 -24.34 -5.22
C GLU A 85 -8.32 -23.31 -4.14
N ARG A 86 -7.71 -23.40 -2.95
CA ARG A 86 -7.88 -22.40 -1.88
C ARG A 86 -7.38 -21.01 -2.30
N ALA A 87 -6.27 -20.96 -3.01
CA ALA A 87 -5.74 -19.71 -3.56
C ALA A 87 -6.71 -19.10 -4.58
N LEU A 88 -7.29 -19.92 -5.46
CA LEU A 88 -8.31 -19.49 -6.41
C LEU A 88 -9.54 -18.93 -5.69
N GLN A 89 -10.08 -19.66 -4.71
CA GLN A 89 -11.22 -19.20 -3.92
C GLN A 89 -10.94 -17.84 -3.27
N THR A 90 -9.74 -17.64 -2.70
CA THR A 90 -9.33 -16.35 -2.13
C THR A 90 -9.33 -15.23 -3.17
N LEU A 91 -8.83 -15.48 -4.38
CA LEU A 91 -8.82 -14.48 -5.45
C LEU A 91 -10.25 -14.12 -5.92
N GLU A 92 -11.14 -15.12 -6.00
CA GLU A 92 -12.55 -14.92 -6.36
C GLU A 92 -13.31 -14.13 -5.29
N GLU A 93 -13.13 -14.47 -4.01
CA GLU A 93 -13.68 -13.72 -2.87
C GLU A 93 -13.25 -12.25 -2.91
N LEU A 94 -11.96 -11.98 -3.12
CA LEU A 94 -11.43 -10.62 -3.18
C LEU A 94 -11.92 -9.86 -4.42
N SER A 95 -12.09 -10.56 -5.55
CA SER A 95 -12.64 -9.98 -6.78
C SER A 95 -14.11 -9.57 -6.57
N ALA A 96 -14.88 -10.40 -5.88
CA ALA A 96 -16.30 -10.16 -5.60
C ALA A 96 -16.55 -8.94 -4.70
N LEU A 97 -15.61 -8.56 -3.83
CA LEU A 97 -15.72 -7.35 -2.99
C LEU A 97 -15.76 -6.05 -3.81
N GLY A 98 -15.24 -6.06 -5.05
CA GLY A 98 -15.36 -4.93 -5.96
C GLY A 98 -14.77 -3.62 -5.42
N ALA A 99 -15.62 -2.65 -5.08
CA ALA A 99 -15.20 -1.33 -4.56
C ALA A 99 -14.93 -1.35 -3.06
N GLU A 100 -15.54 -2.27 -2.34
CA GLU A 100 -15.41 -2.38 -0.89
C GLU A 100 -13.99 -2.79 -0.49
N LEU A 101 -13.27 -3.51 -1.37
CA LEU A 101 -11.86 -3.85 -1.17
C LEU A 101 -10.96 -2.63 -0.97
N PHE A 102 -11.35 -1.46 -1.52
CA PHE A 102 -10.56 -0.24 -1.47
C PHE A 102 -11.05 0.75 -0.41
N VAL A 103 -12.05 0.36 0.40
CA VAL A 103 -12.65 1.23 1.41
C VAL A 103 -12.41 0.61 2.79
N ALA A 104 -11.85 1.40 3.70
CA ALA A 104 -11.66 1.00 5.09
C ALA A 104 -12.39 1.96 6.03
N ASN A 105 -12.98 1.43 7.10
CA ASN A 105 -13.66 2.24 8.10
C ASN A 105 -13.00 2.07 9.46
N VAL A 106 -12.46 3.16 9.99
CA VAL A 106 -11.95 3.19 11.36
C VAL A 106 -13.17 3.19 12.29
N PRO A 107 -13.28 2.21 13.21
CA PRO A 107 -14.34 2.24 14.20
C PRO A 107 -14.14 3.44 15.14
N PRO A 108 -15.19 3.97 15.78
CA PRO A 108 -15.05 5.04 16.76
C PRO A 108 -14.07 4.64 17.87
N ALA A 109 -13.20 5.57 18.27
CA ALA A 109 -12.06 5.33 19.19
C ALA A 109 -11.07 4.27 18.69
N GLY A 110 -11.08 3.97 17.39
CA GLY A 110 -10.24 2.99 16.73
C GLY A 110 -8.88 3.54 16.31
N CYS A 111 -7.96 2.62 16.00
CA CYS A 111 -6.64 2.97 15.48
C CYS A 111 -6.66 3.03 13.96
N LEU A 112 -6.33 4.21 13.40
CA LEU A 112 -6.20 4.43 11.96
C LEU A 112 -5.12 3.50 11.36
N ARG A 113 -3.95 3.44 11.98
CA ARG A 113 -2.82 2.61 11.54
C ARG A 113 -3.21 1.12 11.44
N ASP A 114 -3.82 0.56 12.47
CA ASP A 114 -4.18 -0.87 12.49
C ASP A 114 -5.32 -1.19 11.52
N THR A 115 -6.20 -0.23 11.26
CA THR A 115 -7.24 -0.35 10.23
C THR A 115 -6.64 -0.37 8.83
N VAL A 116 -5.69 0.52 8.55
CA VAL A 116 -4.95 0.52 7.28
C VAL A 116 -4.12 -0.75 7.12
N ALA A 117 -3.43 -1.19 8.17
CA ALA A 117 -2.63 -2.41 8.16
C ALA A 117 -3.48 -3.63 7.77
N ARG A 118 -4.66 -3.79 8.40
CA ARG A 118 -5.61 -4.88 8.08
C ARG A 118 -6.17 -4.78 6.67
N ALA A 119 -6.50 -3.58 6.20
CA ALA A 119 -6.98 -3.38 4.84
C ALA A 119 -5.92 -3.76 3.81
N LEU A 120 -4.67 -3.34 4.02
CA LEU A 120 -3.54 -3.73 3.18
C LEU A 120 -3.25 -5.23 3.28
N GLU A 121 -3.31 -5.83 4.47
CA GLU A 121 -3.15 -7.28 4.63
C GLU A 121 -4.21 -8.07 3.85
N GLN A 122 -5.46 -7.62 3.87
CA GLN A 122 -6.55 -8.20 3.08
C GLN A 122 -6.28 -8.10 1.58
N ILE A 123 -5.76 -6.96 1.08
CA ILE A 123 -5.29 -6.84 -0.30
C ILE A 123 -4.09 -7.77 -0.56
N GLY A 124 -3.21 -7.90 0.43
CA GLY A 124 -2.00 -8.73 0.38
C GLY A 124 -2.30 -10.21 0.17
N ARG A 125 -3.50 -10.68 0.54
CA ARG A 125 -3.99 -12.03 0.24
C ARG A 125 -3.98 -12.34 -1.26
N VAL A 126 -4.15 -11.34 -2.14
CA VAL A 126 -3.98 -11.52 -3.60
C VAL A 126 -2.55 -11.95 -3.94
N PHE A 127 -1.57 -11.28 -3.35
CA PHE A 127 -0.16 -11.58 -3.56
C PHE A 127 0.26 -12.90 -2.91
N ALA A 128 -0.37 -13.23 -1.79
CA ALA A 128 -0.13 -14.47 -1.09
C ALA A 128 -0.67 -15.67 -1.89
N ALA A 129 -1.91 -15.58 -2.38
CA ALA A 129 -2.54 -16.56 -3.26
C ALA A 129 -1.75 -16.78 -4.56
N THR A 130 -1.29 -15.69 -5.21
CA THR A 130 -0.46 -15.83 -6.42
C THR A 130 0.90 -16.49 -6.13
N ARG A 131 1.52 -16.22 -4.97
CA ARG A 131 2.75 -16.93 -4.55
C ARG A 131 2.52 -18.41 -4.31
N VAL A 132 1.38 -18.81 -3.73
CA VAL A 132 1.01 -20.24 -3.57
C VAL A 132 0.98 -20.94 -4.92
N VAL A 133 0.35 -20.33 -5.92
CA VAL A 133 0.25 -20.88 -7.27
C VAL A 133 1.62 -20.98 -7.95
N GLU A 134 2.46 -19.95 -7.84
CA GLU A 134 3.81 -19.98 -8.41
C GLU A 134 4.71 -21.04 -7.73
N LEU A 135 4.60 -21.19 -6.41
CA LEU A 135 5.31 -22.24 -5.68
C LEU A 135 4.83 -23.64 -6.11
N ALA A 136 3.52 -23.84 -6.27
CA ALA A 136 2.96 -25.12 -6.72
C ALA A 136 3.44 -25.53 -8.13
N LYS A 137 3.81 -24.56 -8.98
CA LYS A 137 4.40 -24.82 -10.32
C LYS A 137 5.91 -25.12 -10.29
N SER A 138 6.60 -24.80 -9.19
CA SER A 138 8.07 -24.92 -9.11
C SER A 138 8.53 -26.37 -8.92
N GLN A 139 9.74 -26.71 -9.40
CA GLN A 139 10.37 -28.02 -9.18
C GLN A 139 11.75 -27.89 -8.52
N PRO A 140 12.06 -28.71 -7.49
CA PRO A 140 11.15 -29.66 -6.81
C PRO A 140 10.02 -28.95 -6.05
N GLY A 141 8.93 -29.68 -5.76
CA GLY A 141 7.74 -29.13 -5.12
C GLY A 141 8.03 -28.50 -3.75
N PRO A 142 7.28 -27.44 -3.36
CA PRO A 142 7.50 -26.72 -2.11
C PRO A 142 7.02 -27.53 -0.89
N ASP A 143 7.55 -27.19 0.29
CA ASP A 143 7.05 -27.70 1.56
C ASP A 143 5.55 -27.36 1.75
N PRO A 144 4.68 -28.36 1.99
CA PRO A 144 3.26 -28.17 2.26
C PRO A 144 2.94 -27.19 3.39
N GLU A 145 3.74 -27.16 4.47
CA GLU A 145 3.51 -26.24 5.59
C GLU A 145 3.74 -24.79 5.17
N ARG A 146 4.73 -24.57 4.30
CA ARG A 146 5.02 -23.26 3.73
C ARG A 146 3.84 -22.74 2.90
N LEU A 147 3.12 -23.59 2.18
CA LEU A 147 1.94 -23.19 1.41
C LEU A 147 0.78 -22.76 2.30
N ARG A 148 0.55 -23.47 3.42
CA ARG A 148 -0.51 -23.14 4.39
C ARG A 148 -0.26 -21.83 5.15
N SER A 149 1.01 -21.45 5.32
CA SER A 149 1.38 -20.22 6.04
C SER A 149 1.13 -18.91 5.24
N LEU A 150 0.78 -19.00 3.96
CA LEU A 150 0.65 -17.86 3.05
C LEU A 150 -0.76 -17.27 2.99
N ASP A 151 -1.62 -17.49 4.00
CA ASP A 151 -3.00 -16.99 3.97
C ASP A 151 -3.11 -15.47 4.17
N ALA A 152 -2.08 -14.82 4.72
CA ALA A 152 -2.02 -13.37 4.93
C ALA A 152 -0.64 -12.81 4.61
N LEU A 153 -0.61 -11.63 3.97
CA LEU A 153 0.65 -10.97 3.61
C LEU A 153 0.64 -9.51 4.04
N PRO A 154 1.27 -9.16 5.18
CA PRO A 154 1.31 -7.78 5.63
C PRO A 154 2.16 -6.92 4.67
N PHE A 155 1.85 -5.62 4.60
CA PHE A 155 2.47 -4.68 3.65
C PHE A 155 4.01 -4.68 3.68
N ARG A 156 4.62 -4.84 4.87
CA ARG A 156 6.07 -4.94 5.04
C ARG A 156 6.69 -6.11 4.25
N SER A 157 5.93 -7.18 4.03
CA SER A 157 6.36 -8.39 3.31
C SER A 157 6.11 -8.31 1.79
N TRP A 158 5.59 -7.18 1.32
CA TRP A 158 5.40 -6.90 -0.10
C TRP A 158 6.73 -6.52 -0.73
N ASN A 159 6.98 -7.02 -1.94
CA ASN A 159 8.12 -6.63 -2.74
C ASN A 159 7.86 -5.29 -3.47
N LYS A 160 8.88 -4.75 -4.14
CA LYS A 160 8.80 -3.48 -4.86
C LYS A 160 7.70 -3.44 -5.92
N ALA A 161 7.52 -4.51 -6.69
CA ALA A 161 6.49 -4.58 -7.74
C ALA A 161 5.07 -4.61 -7.13
N GLN A 162 4.89 -5.33 -6.03
CA GLN A 162 3.64 -5.40 -5.28
C GLN A 162 3.28 -4.05 -4.68
N ARG A 163 4.26 -3.33 -4.10
CA ARG A 163 4.06 -1.96 -3.59
C ARG A 163 3.78 -0.96 -4.70
N LEU A 164 4.32 -1.16 -5.90
CA LEU A 164 4.01 -0.32 -7.06
C LEU A 164 2.60 -0.55 -7.60
N LEU A 165 2.12 -1.80 -7.56
CA LEU A 165 0.75 -2.19 -7.96
C LEU A 165 -0.29 -1.90 -6.87
N ALA A 166 0.15 -1.51 -5.67
CA ALA A 166 -0.71 -1.32 -4.51
C ALA A 166 -1.91 -0.39 -4.83
N PRO A 167 -3.15 -0.83 -4.61
CA PRO A 167 -4.30 0.00 -4.90
C PRO A 167 -4.43 1.12 -3.85
N PRO A 168 -5.02 2.26 -4.24
CA PRO A 168 -5.36 3.31 -3.29
C PRO A 168 -6.37 2.81 -2.26
N LEU A 169 -6.30 3.36 -1.05
CA LEU A 169 -7.26 3.11 0.01
C LEU A 169 -8.00 4.41 0.38
N VAL A 170 -9.32 4.35 0.37
CA VAL A 170 -10.21 5.40 0.89
C VAL A 170 -10.59 5.02 2.31
N VAL A 171 -10.14 5.80 3.29
CA VAL A 171 -10.31 5.49 4.71
C VAL A 171 -11.25 6.48 5.34
N HIS A 172 -12.31 5.97 5.95
CA HIS A 172 -13.25 6.76 6.71
C HIS A 172 -12.85 6.79 8.18
N VAL A 173 -12.76 7.98 8.76
CA VAL A 173 -12.21 8.17 10.11
C VAL A 173 -12.92 9.34 10.79
N ASP A 174 -13.20 9.20 12.08
CA ASP A 174 -13.64 10.33 12.90
C ASP A 174 -12.47 11.27 13.16
N GLY A 175 -12.69 12.57 13.14
CA GLY A 175 -11.63 13.56 13.29
C GLY A 175 -10.91 13.48 14.64
N ALA A 176 -11.60 13.04 15.69
CA ALA A 176 -11.00 12.74 16.99
C ALA A 176 -10.03 11.54 16.93
N ASP A 177 -10.24 10.61 16.00
CA ASP A 177 -9.43 9.39 15.83
C ASP A 177 -8.39 9.55 14.68
N LEU A 178 -8.24 10.75 14.13
CA LEU A 178 -7.29 11.08 13.07
C LEU A 178 -5.85 11.15 13.62
N TYR A 179 -5.33 10.02 14.07
CA TYR A 179 -3.94 9.87 14.45
C TYR A 179 -3.13 9.29 13.29
N VAL A 180 -2.37 10.15 12.62
CA VAL A 180 -1.56 9.75 11.46
C VAL A 180 -0.20 9.17 11.84
N GLY A 181 0.15 9.14 13.12
CA GLY A 181 1.37 8.50 13.58
C GLY A 181 1.36 7.02 13.20
N GLY A 182 2.34 6.60 12.41
CA GLY A 182 2.44 5.23 11.89
C GLY A 182 1.97 5.06 10.44
N LEU A 183 1.20 6.00 9.86
CA LEU A 183 0.81 5.90 8.44
C LEU A 183 2.00 5.95 7.48
N ALA A 184 3.09 6.60 7.88
CA ALA A 184 4.33 6.70 7.10
C ALA A 184 4.92 5.34 6.72
N GLU A 185 4.71 4.28 7.52
CA GLU A 185 5.25 2.94 7.22
C GLU A 185 4.58 2.29 5.99
N PHE A 186 3.40 2.79 5.59
CA PHE A 186 2.66 2.30 4.43
C PHE A 186 2.82 3.19 3.19
N LEU A 187 3.43 4.38 3.33
CA LEU A 187 3.62 5.34 2.24
C LEU A 187 4.86 4.99 1.41
N ASP A 188 4.77 3.89 0.68
CA ASP A 188 5.83 3.40 -0.21
C ASP A 188 5.28 2.89 -1.55
N GLY A 189 6.12 2.90 -2.58
CA GLY A 189 5.77 2.49 -3.94
C GLY A 189 4.68 3.37 -4.55
N GLY A 190 3.56 2.76 -4.94
CA GLY A 190 2.40 3.43 -5.51
C GLY A 190 1.26 3.64 -4.51
N GLN A 191 1.46 3.36 -3.21
CA GLN A 191 0.40 3.38 -2.22
C GLN A 191 -0.17 4.78 -2.02
N LYS A 192 -1.49 4.90 -2.12
CA LYS A 192 -2.21 6.16 -1.93
C LYS A 192 -3.29 6.04 -0.88
N PHE A 193 -3.50 7.09 -0.10
CA PHE A 193 -4.55 7.17 0.92
C PHE A 193 -5.42 8.40 0.69
N VAL A 194 -6.74 8.23 0.81
CA VAL A 194 -7.68 9.35 0.95
C VAL A 194 -8.44 9.17 2.25
N LEU A 195 -8.15 10.04 3.22
CA LEU A 195 -8.82 10.05 4.51
C LEU A 195 -10.07 10.93 4.40
N VAL A 196 -11.25 10.34 4.53
CA VAL A 196 -12.52 11.06 4.61
C VAL A 196 -12.84 11.28 6.08
N VAL A 197 -12.65 12.50 6.55
CA VAL A 197 -12.72 12.84 7.98
C VAL A 197 -14.12 13.30 8.36
N ARG A 198 -14.67 12.75 9.45
CA ARG A 198 -15.97 13.15 10.02
C ARG A 198 -15.80 14.00 11.28
N GLY A 199 -16.56 15.08 11.38
CA GLY A 199 -16.55 15.94 12.56
C GLY A 199 -15.22 16.68 12.76
N GLU A 200 -15.08 17.30 13.93
CA GLU A 200 -13.89 18.08 14.30
C GLU A 200 -12.62 17.22 14.29
N CYS A 201 -11.53 17.73 13.70
CA CYS A 201 -10.22 17.07 13.68
C CYS A 201 -9.09 18.04 14.03
N PRO A 202 -7.89 17.53 14.39
CA PRO A 202 -6.72 18.38 14.60
C PRO A 202 -6.47 19.28 13.38
N PRO A 203 -6.14 20.56 13.59
CA PRO A 203 -6.16 21.56 12.53
C PRO A 203 -5.13 21.32 11.43
N ALA A 204 -4.01 20.66 11.70
CA ALA A 204 -2.96 20.36 10.73
C ALA A 204 -2.51 18.90 10.81
N ALA A 205 -3.48 17.97 10.96
CA ALA A 205 -3.22 16.56 11.26
C ALA A 205 -2.19 15.90 10.32
N LEU A 206 -2.17 16.24 9.02
CA LEU A 206 -1.25 15.62 8.07
C LEU A 206 0.17 16.19 8.06
N VAL A 207 0.46 17.27 8.80
CA VAL A 207 1.76 17.96 8.72
C VAL A 207 2.95 17.04 9.01
N ARG A 208 2.75 16.04 9.87
CA ARG A 208 3.79 15.08 10.26
C ARG A 208 4.10 14.02 9.20
N LEU A 209 3.28 13.92 8.15
CA LEU A 209 3.54 13.05 7.00
C LEU A 209 4.30 13.75 5.87
N ILE A 210 4.57 15.05 5.99
CA ILE A 210 5.37 15.79 5.01
C ILE A 210 6.79 15.23 5.02
N THR A 211 7.11 14.53 3.94
CA THR A 211 8.43 13.93 3.67
C THR A 211 8.77 14.18 2.20
N PRO A 212 10.07 14.16 1.81
CA PRO A 212 10.50 14.65 0.50
C PRO A 212 9.78 14.03 -0.71
N ASP A 213 9.40 12.75 -0.63
CA ASP A 213 8.89 11.96 -1.76
C ASP A 213 7.39 11.66 -1.69
N VAL A 214 6.68 12.12 -0.65
CA VAL A 214 5.25 11.86 -0.46
C VAL A 214 4.43 13.10 -0.80
N LEU A 215 3.43 12.96 -1.68
CA LEU A 215 2.42 14.01 -1.85
C LEU A 215 1.48 14.01 -0.64
N VAL A 216 1.36 15.15 0.04
CA VAL A 216 0.49 15.30 1.22
C VAL A 216 -0.48 16.45 0.97
N ALA A 217 -1.79 16.21 1.07
CA ALA A 217 -2.79 17.25 0.89
C ALA A 217 -3.84 17.22 2.01
N GLN A 218 -4.15 18.38 2.58
CA GLN A 218 -5.27 18.53 3.50
C GLN A 218 -6.18 19.62 2.93
N SER A 219 -7.42 19.28 2.57
CA SER A 219 -8.36 20.20 1.93
C SER A 219 -9.79 19.93 2.37
N THR A 220 -10.63 20.96 2.31
CA THR A 220 -12.09 20.82 2.46
C THR A 220 -12.75 20.34 1.17
N ASP A 221 -12.09 20.51 0.03
CA ASP A 221 -12.58 20.13 -1.29
C ASP A 221 -11.90 18.87 -1.86
N SER A 222 -12.59 18.26 -2.82
CA SER A 222 -12.07 17.10 -3.56
C SER A 222 -11.12 17.49 -4.70
N GLU A 223 -10.77 18.77 -4.88
CA GLU A 223 -9.94 19.20 -6.01
C GLU A 223 -8.52 18.63 -5.89
N CYS A 224 -8.01 18.56 -4.67
CA CYS A 224 -6.71 17.97 -4.35
C CYS A 224 -6.58 16.50 -4.81
N LEU A 225 -7.70 15.77 -4.94
CA LEU A 225 -7.70 14.37 -5.36
C LEU A 225 -7.22 14.18 -6.80
N ARG A 226 -7.38 15.19 -7.66
CA ARG A 226 -6.83 15.16 -9.02
C ARG A 226 -5.30 15.10 -9.01
N ARG A 227 -4.68 15.88 -8.11
CA ARG A 227 -3.21 15.88 -7.94
C ARG A 227 -2.72 14.56 -7.35
N LEU A 228 -3.46 14.02 -6.38
CA LEU A 228 -3.17 12.71 -5.80
C LEU A 228 -3.26 11.58 -6.85
N ALA A 229 -4.28 11.62 -7.72
CA ALA A 229 -4.42 10.67 -8.82
C ALA A 229 -3.24 10.75 -9.80
N ALA A 230 -2.83 11.95 -10.19
CA ALA A 230 -1.74 12.22 -11.13
C ALA A 230 -0.31 12.01 -10.55
N CYS A 231 -0.19 11.89 -9.23
CA CYS A 231 1.10 11.64 -8.59
C CYS A 231 1.66 10.26 -8.98
N ASN A 232 2.92 10.21 -9.41
CA ASN A 232 3.66 8.95 -9.51
C ASN A 232 4.46 8.80 -8.22
N GLY A 233 3.97 7.97 -7.31
CA GLY A 233 4.57 7.75 -6.00
C GLY A 233 3.53 7.66 -4.88
N PRO A 234 3.99 7.56 -3.63
CA PRO A 234 3.12 7.52 -2.47
C PRO A 234 2.44 8.87 -2.23
N ALA A 235 1.18 8.82 -1.82
CA ALA A 235 0.42 10.03 -1.55
C ALA A 235 -0.63 9.84 -0.46
N VAL A 236 -0.93 10.91 0.27
CA VAL A 236 -2.02 10.95 1.25
C VAL A 236 -2.77 12.26 1.11
N ALA A 237 -4.09 12.18 1.00
CA ALA A 237 -4.97 13.34 1.11
C ALA A 237 -5.96 13.15 2.25
N ALA A 238 -6.33 14.23 2.93
CA ALA A 238 -7.45 14.25 3.88
C ALA A 238 -8.49 15.26 3.44
N LEU A 239 -9.74 14.80 3.31
CA LEU A 239 -10.93 15.62 3.14
C LEU A 239 -11.46 15.97 4.52
N VAL A 240 -11.15 17.18 4.97
CA VAL A 240 -11.35 17.67 6.34
C VAL A 240 -12.52 18.65 6.44
N PRO A 241 -13.11 18.86 7.63
CA PRO A 241 -14.13 19.89 7.83
C PRO A 241 -13.56 21.31 7.64
N GLU A 242 -14.44 22.29 7.51
CA GLU A 242 -14.05 23.70 7.53
C GLU A 242 -13.36 24.10 8.84
N GLY A 243 -12.53 25.14 8.78
CA GLY A 243 -11.79 25.64 9.95
C GLY A 243 -10.46 24.92 10.24
N THR A 244 -10.12 23.88 9.48
CA THR A 244 -8.78 23.25 9.50
C THR A 244 -7.82 23.93 8.53
N ALA A 245 -6.51 23.73 8.72
CA ALA A 245 -5.51 24.17 7.76
C ALA A 245 -5.74 23.48 6.40
N GLN A 246 -5.51 24.24 5.33
CA GLN A 246 -5.54 23.73 3.98
C GLN A 246 -4.17 23.92 3.36
N PHE A 247 -3.57 22.82 2.91
CA PHE A 247 -2.23 22.84 2.33
C PHE A 247 -2.00 21.65 1.41
N ILE A 248 -1.00 21.79 0.54
CA ILE A 248 -0.49 20.73 -0.30
C ILE A 248 1.04 20.77 -0.31
N HIS A 249 1.64 19.64 0.04
CA HIS A 249 3.04 19.33 -0.24
C HIS A 249 3.09 18.48 -1.52
N ASP A 250 3.71 19.03 -2.57
CA ASP A 250 3.99 18.33 -3.83
C ASP A 250 5.51 18.12 -3.97
N PRO A 251 6.00 16.86 -3.92
CA PRO A 251 7.40 16.51 -4.12
C PRO A 251 8.04 17.12 -5.38
N ARG A 252 7.24 17.42 -6.41
CA ARG A 252 7.69 17.97 -7.69
C ARG A 252 7.73 19.49 -7.73
N GLY A 253 7.24 20.17 -6.69
CA GLY A 253 7.07 21.63 -6.65
C GLY A 253 8.36 22.46 -6.58
N GLY A 254 9.53 21.82 -6.43
CA GLY A 254 10.81 22.53 -6.39
C GLY A 254 11.94 21.70 -5.81
N GLN A 255 13.08 22.32 -5.49
CA GLN A 255 14.19 21.66 -4.81
C GLN A 255 14.10 21.79 -3.29
N GLN A 256 13.54 22.91 -2.81
CA GLN A 256 13.44 23.21 -1.39
C GLN A 256 12.03 22.91 -0.88
N LEU A 257 11.91 22.59 0.42
CA LEU A 257 10.62 22.22 1.02
C LEU A 257 9.55 23.32 0.91
N TRP A 258 9.93 24.57 1.18
CA TRP A 258 9.02 25.72 1.10
C TRP A 258 8.53 26.02 -0.34
N GLN A 259 9.22 25.50 -1.36
CA GLN A 259 8.75 25.56 -2.76
C GLN A 259 7.76 24.44 -3.08
N ARG A 260 7.89 23.31 -2.37
CA ARG A 260 7.03 22.13 -2.50
C ARG A 260 5.75 22.24 -1.69
N LEU A 261 5.72 23.09 -0.67
CA LEU A 261 4.59 23.26 0.24
C LEU A 261 3.83 24.56 -0.05
N ALA A 262 2.58 24.45 -0.47
CA ALA A 262 1.65 25.57 -0.60
C ALA A 262 0.57 25.49 0.48
N VAL A 263 0.42 26.57 1.26
CA VAL A 263 -0.61 26.68 2.30
C VAL A 263 -1.67 27.68 1.82
N SER A 264 -2.89 27.22 1.60
CA SER A 264 -4.01 28.04 1.11
C SER A 264 -4.81 28.67 2.26
N SER A 265 -4.89 27.99 3.41
CA SER A 265 -5.62 28.49 4.57
C SER A 265 -4.99 27.99 5.87
N LEU A 266 -4.98 28.85 6.88
CA LEU A 266 -4.60 28.49 8.25
C LEU A 266 -5.71 28.93 9.21
N PRO A 267 -6.04 28.11 10.23
CA PRO A 267 -6.92 28.54 11.30
C PRO A 267 -6.30 29.75 12.02
N GLN A 268 -7.09 30.81 12.16
CA GLN A 268 -6.65 32.04 12.85
C GLN A 268 -6.67 31.86 14.37
N THR A 269 -7.61 31.05 14.87
CA THR A 269 -7.75 30.77 16.30
C THR A 269 -6.84 29.63 16.71
N ARG A 270 -6.06 29.83 17.78
CA ARG A 270 -5.28 28.73 18.38
C ARG A 270 -6.23 27.70 18.99
N PRO A 271 -5.91 26.40 18.91
CA PRO A 271 -6.68 25.35 19.58
C PRO A 271 -6.75 25.61 21.08
N LEU A 272 -7.97 25.61 21.63
CA LEU A 272 -8.22 25.88 23.05
C LEU A 272 -8.56 24.62 23.86
N LYS A 273 -8.97 23.54 23.18
CA LYS A 273 -9.42 22.30 23.81
C LYS A 273 -8.68 21.10 23.22
N ALA A 274 -8.52 20.06 24.04
CA ALA A 274 -8.07 18.76 23.55
C ALA A 274 -9.12 18.15 22.62
N LEU A 275 -8.66 17.40 21.63
CA LEU A 275 -9.51 16.73 20.64
C LEU A 275 -8.95 15.34 20.38
N GLY A 276 -9.74 14.32 20.73
CA GLY A 276 -9.29 12.93 20.72
C GLY A 276 -8.02 12.74 21.56
N GLY A 277 -7.01 12.09 20.98
CA GLY A 277 -5.70 11.89 21.60
C GLY A 277 -4.78 13.12 21.61
N PHE A 278 -5.20 14.27 21.05
CA PHE A 278 -4.35 15.45 20.92
C PHE A 278 -4.71 16.55 21.93
N SER A 279 -3.73 16.90 22.77
CA SER A 279 -3.80 18.11 23.58
C SER A 279 -3.85 19.38 22.71
N ALA A 280 -4.42 20.47 23.26
CA ALA A 280 -4.42 21.77 22.59
C ALA A 280 -3.00 22.25 22.23
N ALA A 281 -2.01 21.95 23.08
CA ALA A 281 -0.60 22.27 22.84
C ALA A 281 -0.01 21.50 21.65
N GLN A 282 -0.31 20.21 21.52
CA GLN A 282 0.11 19.41 20.36
C GLN A 282 -0.52 19.93 19.08
N GLN A 283 -1.82 20.22 19.09
CA GLN A 283 -2.52 20.80 17.93
C GLN A 283 -1.92 22.16 17.51
N ALA A 284 -1.56 23.00 18.49
CA ALA A 284 -0.88 24.26 18.22
C ALA A 284 0.54 24.05 17.66
N ALA A 285 1.28 23.06 18.18
CA ALA A 285 2.62 22.71 17.69
C ALA A 285 2.59 22.21 16.24
N GLU A 286 1.59 21.42 15.85
CA GLU A 286 1.40 20.98 14.46
C GLU A 286 1.13 22.16 13.52
N LEU A 287 0.33 23.14 13.95
CA LEU A 287 0.14 24.37 13.19
C LEU A 287 1.41 25.21 13.08
N ASP A 288 2.17 25.34 14.16
CA ASP A 288 3.43 26.07 14.17
C ASP A 288 4.48 25.34 13.30
N GLN A 289 4.50 24.00 13.29
CA GLN A 289 5.29 23.19 12.36
C GLN A 289 4.91 23.50 10.90
N LEU A 290 3.61 23.50 10.56
CA LEU A 290 3.17 23.78 9.19
C LEU A 290 3.62 25.17 8.73
N ARG A 291 3.50 26.18 9.60
CA ARG A 291 4.00 27.53 9.33
C ARG A 291 5.50 27.56 9.09
N ALA A 292 6.27 26.86 9.93
CA ALA A 292 7.72 26.81 9.82
C ALA A 292 8.18 26.13 8.51
N LEU A 293 7.52 25.05 8.09
CA LEU A 293 7.86 24.35 6.84
C LEU A 293 7.51 25.17 5.60
N ALA A 294 6.46 26.00 5.67
CA ALA A 294 6.01 26.85 4.57
C ALA A 294 6.82 28.16 4.45
N ALA A 295 7.52 28.57 5.51
CA ALA A 295 8.29 29.79 5.52
C ALA A 295 9.53 29.64 4.62
N ALA A 296 9.63 30.50 3.60
CA ALA A 296 10.89 30.69 2.90
C ALA A 296 11.93 31.28 3.89
N PRO A 297 13.19 30.85 3.86
CA PRO A 297 14.23 31.49 4.64
C PRO A 297 14.30 32.97 4.23
N ALA A 298 14.40 33.86 5.21
CA ALA A 298 14.57 35.28 4.92
C ALA A 298 15.81 35.48 4.04
N ALA A 299 15.62 36.08 2.86
CA ALA A 299 16.71 36.47 2.00
C ALA A 299 17.42 37.68 2.64
N ASP A 300 18.38 37.41 3.53
CA ASP A 300 19.55 38.27 3.78
C ASP A 300 20.46 37.64 4.84
N GLN A 301 21.42 36.87 4.36
CA GLN A 301 22.84 37.10 4.59
C GLN A 301 23.56 36.48 3.39
N PRO A 302 24.50 37.18 2.71
CA PRO A 302 25.44 36.45 1.89
C PRO A 302 26.03 35.40 2.81
N ALA A 303 25.97 34.13 2.41
CA ALA A 303 26.78 33.11 3.05
C ALA A 303 28.18 33.70 3.06
N ALA A 304 28.66 34.11 4.25
CA ALA A 304 30.08 34.20 4.47
C ALA A 304 30.54 32.85 3.97
N THR A 305 31.25 32.87 2.83
CA THR A 305 31.88 31.70 2.24
C THR A 305 32.38 30.91 3.42
N ALA A 306 31.72 29.79 3.72
CA ALA A 306 32.21 28.89 4.72
C ALA A 306 33.54 28.47 4.14
N ALA A 307 34.59 29.17 4.56
CA ALA A 307 35.95 28.77 4.35
C ALA A 307 35.93 27.30 4.75
N ALA A 308 36.15 26.44 3.75
CA ALA A 308 36.11 25.00 3.89
C ALA A 308 36.68 24.68 5.27
N ALA A 309 35.84 24.17 6.17
CA ALA A 309 36.28 23.79 7.49
C ALA A 309 37.54 22.95 7.28
N ALA A 310 38.66 23.45 7.80
CA ALA A 310 39.95 22.80 7.65
C ALA A 310 39.75 21.31 7.99
N PRO A 311 40.39 20.39 7.24
CA PRO A 311 40.24 18.96 7.49
C PRO A 311 40.44 18.73 8.99
N ALA A 312 39.47 18.02 9.59
CA ALA A 312 39.43 17.77 11.02
C ALA A 312 40.83 17.32 11.47
N GLY A 313 41.46 18.13 12.31
CA GLY A 313 42.83 17.87 12.75
C GLY A 313 42.94 16.48 13.40
N PRO A 314 44.16 15.92 13.49
CA PRO A 314 44.39 14.56 14.00
C PRO A 314 43.69 14.27 15.34
N GLU A 315 43.51 15.27 16.21
CA GLU A 315 42.78 15.17 17.48
C GLU A 315 41.27 14.84 17.35
N ALA A 316 40.62 15.24 16.27
CA ALA A 316 39.20 14.95 16.05
C ALA A 316 39.01 13.51 15.57
N VAL A 317 39.97 13.00 14.80
CA VAL A 317 40.04 11.59 14.38
C VAL A 317 40.37 10.70 15.57
N GLU A 318 41.32 11.10 16.43
CA GLU A 318 41.64 10.39 17.68
C GLU A 318 40.48 10.35 18.66
N ARG A 319 39.70 11.44 18.79
CA ARG A 319 38.49 11.45 19.61
C ARG A 319 37.42 10.49 19.09
N LEU A 320 37.24 10.42 17.77
CA LEU A 320 36.31 9.48 17.16
C LEU A 320 36.78 8.03 17.33
N ALA A 321 38.08 7.78 17.14
CA ALA A 321 38.68 6.46 17.33
C ALA A 321 38.54 5.98 18.78
N ASN A 322 38.86 6.82 19.77
CA ASN A 322 38.72 6.49 21.18
C ASN A 322 37.26 6.28 21.60
N TRP A 323 36.33 7.04 21.00
CA TRP A 323 34.90 6.83 21.25
C TRP A 323 34.40 5.50 20.66
N LEU A 324 34.86 5.13 19.47
CA LEU A 324 34.51 3.86 18.83
C LEU A 324 35.09 2.65 19.57
N ILE A 325 36.34 2.76 20.06
CA ILE A 325 36.98 1.71 20.87
C ILE A 325 36.22 1.51 22.19
N ASN A 326 35.84 2.60 22.87
CA ASN A 326 35.02 2.53 24.09
C ASN A 326 33.61 1.96 23.86
N GLN A 327 33.00 2.18 22.70
CA GLN A 327 31.70 1.59 22.36
C GLN A 327 31.78 0.12 21.96
N ALA A 328 32.91 -0.32 21.39
CA ALA A 328 33.11 -1.69 20.95
C ALA A 328 33.50 -2.65 22.09
N GLY A 329 33.83 -2.14 23.29
CA GLY A 329 34.22 -2.96 24.44
C GLY A 329 35.51 -3.77 24.21
N ILE A 330 36.39 -3.27 23.34
CA ILE A 330 37.69 -3.87 23.05
C ILE A 330 38.72 -3.12 23.90
N GLU A 331 39.11 -3.70 25.03
CA GLU A 331 40.35 -3.35 25.73
C GLU A 331 41.55 -4.09 25.12
#